data_AF-R6RQV5-F1
#
_entry.id   AF-R6RQV5-F1
#
_cell.length_a   1.000
_cell.length_b   1.000
_cell.length_c   1.000
_cell.angle_alpha   90.00
_cell.angle_beta   90.00
_cell.angle_gamma   90.00
#
_symmetry.space_group_name_H-M   'P 1'
#
loop_
_entity.id
_entity.type
_entity.pdbx_description
1 polymer ?
#
loop_
_entity_poly.entity_id
_entity_poly.type
_entity_poly.pdbx_seq_one_letter_code
_entity_poly.pdbx_strand_id
1 'polypeptide(L)'
;MKIKKVISCVFFAILLASFIQIYCFATNPKTDLQDQKDLIFQVYTNKYPGKDNVIRNIINIVTGSEQFVSIYDQDESEALNILEDSIRDAMEDCVDEFQLYSTRAGNTSTGEFYSPQTVPVLVQPNDYSCGPTALMQAIKGNGLNTEKELSDMIDEIKPDKKDGTNITVLCNYINNNFYSSSRYKYKVKAFTIYTYDKAAMYVRNSLYMDACPIYRISDTCHFDYYNNKHYTHYVTISYYNGAQNLMNFVDPNNNKQYRGTHTVTLDEFEESVSDDGWLLVMTKNTSDDPYIYN
;
A
#
# COMPACT_ATOMS: atom_id res chain seq x y z
N MET A 1 11.23 -64.53 17.57
CA MET A 1 10.25 -63.58 18.13
C MET A 1 10.85 -62.20 18.45
N LYS A 2 11.62 -61.58 17.54
CA LYS A 2 12.30 -60.27 17.76
C LYS A 2 12.04 -59.19 16.69
N ILE A 3 11.37 -59.53 15.59
CA ILE A 3 11.23 -58.63 14.42
C ILE A 3 10.03 -57.67 14.57
N LYS A 4 8.97 -58.05 15.30
CA LYS A 4 7.78 -57.18 15.47
C LYS A 4 8.00 -55.94 16.35
N LYS A 5 9.01 -55.94 17.24
CA LYS A 5 9.27 -54.79 18.13
C LYS A 5 10.02 -53.65 17.45
N VAL A 6 10.83 -53.94 16.43
CA VAL A 6 11.65 -52.92 15.75
C VAL A 6 10.81 -52.08 14.80
N ILE A 7 9.85 -52.68 14.10
CA ILE A 7 8.99 -51.96 13.13
C ILE A 7 8.04 -50.99 13.84
N SER A 8 7.54 -51.34 15.03
CA SER A 8 6.67 -50.46 15.83
C SER A 8 7.40 -49.21 16.33
N CYS A 9 8.64 -49.34 16.80
CA CYS A 9 9.43 -48.19 17.26
C CYS A 9 9.84 -47.25 16.11
N VAL A 10 10.11 -47.78 14.92
CA VAL A 10 10.48 -46.95 13.76
C VAL A 10 9.27 -46.18 13.23
N PHE A 11 8.08 -46.80 13.16
CA PHE A 11 6.86 -46.08 12.78
C PHE A 11 6.45 -45.02 13.80
N PHE A 12 6.63 -45.28 15.11
CA PHE A 12 6.34 -44.30 16.15
C PHE A 12 7.32 -43.12 16.10
N ALA A 13 8.61 -43.36 15.80
CA ALA A 13 9.61 -42.31 15.66
C ALA A 13 9.37 -41.43 14.42
N ILE A 14 8.95 -42.01 13.29
CA ILE A 14 8.63 -41.25 12.08
C ILE A 14 7.36 -40.42 12.28
N LEU A 15 6.31 -40.98 12.92
CA LEU A 15 5.10 -40.22 13.25
C LEU A 15 5.38 -39.09 14.23
N LEU A 16 6.20 -39.33 15.26
CA LEU A 16 6.60 -38.29 16.23
C LEU A 16 7.44 -37.20 15.57
N ALA A 17 8.34 -37.54 14.64
CA ALA A 17 9.12 -36.57 13.89
C ALA A 17 8.24 -35.71 12.97
N SER A 18 7.25 -36.30 12.30
CA SER A 18 6.27 -35.54 11.51
C SER A 18 5.32 -34.70 12.38
N PHE A 19 4.99 -35.13 13.60
CA PHE A 19 4.20 -34.33 14.54
C PHE A 19 5.02 -33.19 15.15
N ILE A 20 6.32 -33.38 15.40
CA ILE A 20 7.23 -32.32 15.86
C ILE A 20 7.46 -31.28 14.75
N GLN A 21 7.55 -31.70 13.48
CA GLN A 21 7.64 -30.78 12.34
C GLN A 21 6.37 -29.93 12.12
N ILE A 22 5.21 -30.43 12.56
CA ILE A 22 3.93 -29.70 12.50
C ILE A 22 3.70 -28.85 13.77
N TYR A 23 4.21 -29.25 14.94
CA TYR A 23 4.05 -28.50 16.20
C TYR A 23 5.16 -27.50 16.52
N CYS A 24 6.28 -27.49 15.78
CA CYS A 24 7.29 -26.43 15.89
C CYS A 24 6.87 -25.11 15.20
N PHE A 25 5.69 -25.02 14.60
CA PHE A 25 5.11 -23.75 14.11
C PHE A 25 4.49 -22.87 15.20
N ALA A 26 4.54 -23.30 16.47
CA ALA A 26 4.12 -22.46 17.59
C ALA A 26 5.34 -21.71 18.14
N THR A 27 5.43 -20.42 17.80
CA THR A 27 6.50 -19.46 18.11
C THR A 27 7.70 -19.52 17.16
N ASN A 28 7.50 -19.09 15.90
CA ASN A 28 8.63 -18.72 15.06
C ASN A 28 9.40 -17.59 15.79
N PRO A 29 10.67 -17.77 16.17
CA PRO A 29 11.53 -16.62 16.42
C PRO A 29 11.51 -15.77 15.14
N LYS A 30 11.48 -14.42 15.26
CA LYS A 30 11.64 -13.52 14.11
C LYS A 30 12.80 -14.07 13.27
N THR A 31 12.49 -14.65 12.12
CA THR A 31 13.52 -15.03 11.16
C THR A 31 14.22 -13.77 10.72
N ASP A 32 15.53 -13.84 10.50
CA ASP A 32 16.27 -12.65 10.10
C ASP A 32 15.66 -12.10 8.80
N LEU A 33 15.51 -10.78 8.70
CA LEU A 33 14.94 -10.15 7.50
C LEU A 33 15.72 -10.57 6.26
N GLN A 34 17.02 -10.85 6.41
CA GLN A 34 17.83 -11.35 5.31
C GLN A 34 17.40 -12.76 4.84
N ASP A 35 17.09 -13.69 5.75
CA ASP A 35 16.58 -15.02 5.40
C ASP A 35 15.23 -14.90 4.67
N GLN A 36 14.36 -13.99 5.11
CA GLN A 36 13.06 -13.71 4.51
C GLN A 36 13.19 -13.14 3.09
N LYS A 37 14.12 -12.19 2.89
CA LYS A 37 14.47 -11.63 1.57
C LYS A 37 15.01 -12.71 0.64
N ASP A 38 15.87 -13.59 1.13
CA ASP A 38 16.46 -14.65 0.32
C ASP A 38 15.41 -15.70 -0.10
N LEU A 39 14.46 -16.04 0.78
CA LEU A 39 13.34 -16.90 0.45
C LEU A 39 12.42 -16.28 -0.61
N ILE A 40 12.01 -15.01 -0.42
CA ILE A 40 11.19 -14.28 -1.42
C ILE A 40 11.93 -14.22 -2.75
N PHE A 41 13.22 -13.86 -2.74
CA PHE A 41 14.03 -13.81 -3.95
C PHE A 41 14.03 -15.16 -4.68
N GLN A 42 14.25 -16.27 -3.96
CA GLN A 42 14.25 -17.61 -4.53
C GLN A 42 12.89 -17.99 -5.14
N VAL A 43 11.79 -17.75 -4.42
CA VAL A 43 10.45 -18.10 -4.91
C VAL A 43 10.10 -17.31 -6.17
N TYR A 44 10.31 -15.99 -6.15
CA TYR A 44 9.92 -15.15 -7.27
C TYR A 44 10.83 -15.26 -8.49
N THR A 45 12.13 -15.59 -8.32
CA THR A 45 13.00 -15.90 -9.47
C THR A 45 12.65 -17.23 -10.13
N ASN A 46 12.16 -18.21 -9.37
CA ASN A 46 11.60 -19.44 -9.93
C ASN A 46 10.28 -19.20 -10.65
N LYS A 47 9.40 -18.34 -10.10
CA LYS A 47 8.12 -17.98 -10.72
C LYS A 47 8.30 -17.13 -11.98
N TYR A 48 9.29 -16.23 -11.99
CA TYR A 48 9.57 -15.31 -13.09
C TYR A 48 11.03 -15.45 -13.59
N PRO A 49 11.33 -16.51 -14.36
CA PRO A 49 12.69 -16.77 -14.84
C PRO A 49 13.26 -15.60 -15.66
N GLY A 50 14.50 -15.21 -15.37
CA GLY A 50 15.22 -14.13 -16.07
C GLY A 50 14.92 -12.72 -15.57
N LYS A 51 14.19 -12.58 -14.45
CA LYS A 51 13.84 -11.29 -13.81
C LYS A 51 14.64 -11.01 -12.54
N ASP A 52 15.70 -11.76 -12.30
CA ASP A 52 16.53 -11.75 -11.09
C ASP A 52 16.95 -10.34 -10.66
N ASN A 53 17.47 -9.53 -11.58
CA ASN A 53 17.92 -8.17 -11.26
C ASN A 53 16.78 -7.25 -10.83
N VAL A 54 15.63 -7.34 -11.50
CA VAL A 54 14.46 -6.52 -11.18
C VAL A 54 13.91 -6.91 -9.81
N ILE A 55 13.74 -8.21 -9.55
CA ILE A 55 13.27 -8.73 -8.26
C ILE A 55 14.21 -8.31 -7.13
N ARG A 56 15.53 -8.45 -7.31
CA ARG A 56 16.52 -8.04 -6.32
C ARG A 56 16.47 -6.54 -6.03
N ASN A 57 16.30 -5.72 -7.07
CA ASN A 57 16.23 -4.27 -6.90
C ASN A 57 14.96 -3.84 -6.17
N ILE A 58 13.80 -4.43 -6.51
CA ILE A 58 12.55 -4.18 -5.78
C ILE A 58 12.69 -4.55 -4.30
N ILE A 59 13.24 -5.73 -4.00
CA ILE A 59 13.51 -6.15 -2.62
C ILE A 59 14.37 -5.12 -1.90
N ASN A 60 15.47 -4.68 -2.51
CA ASN A 60 16.39 -3.73 -1.86
C ASN A 60 15.76 -2.34 -1.66
N ILE A 61 15.01 -1.82 -2.63
CA ILE A 61 14.35 -0.51 -2.53
C ILE A 61 13.28 -0.56 -1.44
N VAL A 62 12.33 -1.50 -1.55
CA VAL A 62 11.19 -1.58 -0.63
C VAL A 62 11.68 -1.86 0.79
N THR A 63 12.55 -2.86 1.00
CA THR A 63 13.06 -3.20 2.35
C THR A 63 14.04 -2.17 2.93
N GLY A 64 14.58 -1.29 2.08
CA GLY A 64 15.43 -0.17 2.50
C GLY A 64 14.64 1.05 2.98
N SER A 65 13.34 1.14 2.69
CA SER A 65 12.51 2.27 3.10
C SER A 65 12.22 2.27 4.60
N GLU A 66 12.19 3.45 5.21
CA GLU A 66 11.78 3.61 6.62
C GLU A 66 10.35 3.14 6.85
N GLN A 67 9.49 3.29 5.83
CA GLN A 67 8.10 2.88 5.88
C GLN A 67 7.96 1.36 5.97
N PHE A 68 8.71 0.60 5.17
CA PHE A 68 8.73 -0.87 5.29
C PHE A 68 9.25 -1.32 6.65
N VAL A 69 10.37 -0.76 7.13
CA VAL A 69 10.95 -1.12 8.44
C VAL A 69 9.94 -0.90 9.56
N SER A 70 9.25 0.25 9.54
CA SER A 70 8.19 0.57 10.50
C SER A 70 7.02 -0.44 10.46
N ILE A 71 6.60 -0.87 9.27
CA ILE A 71 5.54 -1.89 9.13
C ILE A 71 6.06 -3.24 9.64
N TYR A 72 7.26 -3.67 9.23
CA TYR A 72 7.82 -4.97 9.59
C TYR A 72 8.00 -5.13 11.10
N ASP A 73 8.37 -4.06 11.80
CA ASP A 73 8.49 -4.09 13.26
C ASP A 73 7.14 -4.26 13.97
N GLN A 74 6.04 -3.84 13.34
CA GLN A 74 4.68 -3.91 13.86
C GLN A 74 3.94 -5.18 13.43
N ASP A 75 4.06 -5.55 12.15
CA ASP A 75 3.41 -6.68 11.50
C ASP A 75 4.28 -7.20 10.34
N GLU A 76 5.07 -8.23 10.65
CA GLU A 76 5.99 -8.88 9.71
C GLU A 76 5.28 -9.44 8.48
N SER A 77 4.11 -10.09 8.66
CA SER A 77 3.36 -10.70 7.56
C SER A 77 2.82 -9.64 6.60
N GLU A 78 2.23 -8.56 7.12
CA GLU A 78 1.73 -7.47 6.28
C GLU A 78 2.87 -6.78 5.51
N ALA A 79 4.02 -6.53 6.14
CA ALA A 79 5.18 -5.96 5.46
C ALA A 79 5.66 -6.85 4.30
N LEU A 80 5.80 -8.15 4.54
CA LEU A 80 6.25 -9.10 3.51
C LEU A 80 5.21 -9.25 2.39
N ASN A 81 3.91 -9.21 2.72
CA ASN A 81 2.84 -9.21 1.71
C ASN A 81 2.91 -7.96 0.80
N ILE A 82 3.22 -6.79 1.35
CA ILE A 82 3.42 -5.56 0.56
C ILE A 82 4.66 -5.67 -0.35
N LEU A 83 5.74 -6.28 0.13
CA LEU A 83 6.93 -6.54 -0.69
C LEU A 83 6.61 -7.51 -1.84
N GLU A 84 5.94 -8.62 -1.55
CA GLU A 84 5.49 -9.59 -2.55
C GLU A 84 4.58 -8.94 -3.59
N ASP A 85 3.66 -8.08 -3.17
CA ASP A 85 2.82 -7.26 -4.05
C ASP A 85 3.63 -6.39 -4.99
N SER A 86 4.66 -5.73 -4.48
CA SER A 86 5.53 -4.86 -5.28
C SER A 86 6.26 -5.66 -6.38
N ILE A 87 6.65 -6.91 -6.08
CA ILE A 87 7.26 -7.81 -7.07
C ILE A 87 6.21 -8.24 -8.09
N ARG A 88 5.02 -8.66 -7.66
CA ARG A 88 3.92 -9.09 -8.56
C ARG A 88 3.52 -7.95 -9.50
N ASP A 89 3.37 -6.74 -8.97
CA ASP A 89 3.02 -5.55 -9.74
C ASP A 89 4.06 -5.26 -10.84
N ALA A 90 5.35 -5.54 -10.62
CA ALA A 90 6.40 -5.35 -11.62
C ALA A 90 6.43 -6.43 -12.73
N MET A 91 5.83 -7.59 -12.48
CA MET A 91 5.94 -8.76 -13.36
C MET A 91 4.65 -9.06 -14.11
N GLU A 92 3.52 -8.75 -13.50
CA GLU A 92 2.20 -9.05 -14.02
C GLU A 92 1.69 -7.88 -14.85
N ASP A 93 1.15 -8.18 -16.03
CA ASP A 93 0.68 -7.16 -16.96
C ASP A 93 -0.32 -6.19 -16.29
N CYS A 94 -0.27 -4.93 -16.71
CA CYS A 94 -1.25 -3.92 -16.34
C CYS A 94 -2.58 -4.24 -17.05
N VAL A 95 -3.33 -5.21 -16.52
CA VAL A 95 -4.66 -5.53 -17.03
C VAL A 95 -5.64 -4.52 -16.46
N ASP A 96 -6.15 -3.64 -17.32
CA ASP A 96 -7.23 -2.71 -16.98
C ASP A 96 -8.55 -3.47 -16.85
N GLU A 97 -8.71 -4.19 -15.73
CA GLU A 97 -9.87 -5.03 -15.46
C GLU A 97 -11.20 -4.26 -15.40
N PHE A 98 -11.16 -2.92 -15.39
CA PHE A 98 -12.33 -2.06 -15.28
C PHE A 98 -12.90 -1.60 -16.62
N GLN A 99 -12.20 -1.80 -17.74
CA GLN A 99 -12.79 -1.62 -19.07
C GLN A 99 -13.99 -2.54 -19.34
N LEU A 100 -14.13 -3.64 -18.57
CA LEU A 100 -15.18 -4.64 -18.76
C LEU A 100 -16.52 -4.30 -18.08
N TYR A 101 -16.59 -3.26 -17.23
CA TYR A 101 -17.79 -2.96 -16.44
C TYR A 101 -18.16 -1.46 -16.50
N SER A 102 -18.46 -0.96 -17.71
CA SER A 102 -18.81 0.44 -17.95
C SER A 102 -20.24 0.78 -17.53
N THR A 103 -20.44 1.34 -16.33
CA THR A 103 -21.67 2.10 -16.01
C THR A 103 -21.47 3.31 -15.07
N ARG A 104 -20.23 3.69 -14.68
CA ARG A 104 -19.99 4.85 -13.79
C ARG A 104 -19.00 5.88 -14.33
N ALA A 105 -19.07 7.06 -13.71
CA ALA A 105 -18.74 8.41 -14.19
C ALA A 105 -17.24 8.74 -14.42
N GLY A 106 -16.47 7.81 -14.99
CA GLY A 106 -15.29 8.20 -15.77
C GLY A 106 -15.76 8.51 -17.17
N ASN A 107 -15.53 9.72 -17.68
CA ASN A 107 -15.68 9.92 -19.11
C ASN A 107 -14.49 9.21 -19.78
N THR A 108 -14.65 7.91 -20.03
CA THR A 108 -13.59 7.05 -20.59
C THR A 108 -13.07 7.56 -21.94
N SER A 109 -13.80 8.49 -22.59
CA SER A 109 -13.36 9.18 -23.80
C SER A 109 -12.32 10.29 -23.56
N THR A 110 -12.22 10.87 -22.35
CA THR A 110 -11.26 11.94 -22.02
C THR A 110 -10.10 11.47 -21.14
N GLY A 111 -10.18 10.27 -20.56
CA GLY A 111 -9.15 9.74 -19.66
C GLY A 111 -9.18 10.35 -18.25
N GLU A 112 -10.31 10.97 -17.88
CA GLU A 112 -10.48 11.71 -16.64
C GLU A 112 -11.22 10.90 -15.56
N PHE A 113 -10.68 10.93 -14.35
CA PHE A 113 -11.22 10.24 -13.18
C PHE A 113 -11.22 11.20 -12.00
N TYR A 114 -12.34 11.25 -11.28
CA TYR A 114 -12.58 12.23 -10.22
C TYR A 114 -13.05 11.52 -8.94
N SER A 115 -12.83 12.15 -7.80
CA SER A 115 -13.52 11.79 -6.57
C SER A 115 -15.04 11.94 -6.74
N PRO A 116 -15.86 11.11 -6.08
CA PRO A 116 -17.30 11.16 -6.23
C PRO A 116 -17.93 12.43 -5.62
N GLN A 117 -17.25 13.05 -4.64
CA GLN A 117 -17.59 14.34 -4.06
C GLN A 117 -16.37 15.27 -4.10
N THR A 118 -16.61 16.58 -3.99
CA THR A 118 -15.52 17.55 -3.79
C THR A 118 -14.77 17.22 -2.50
N VAL A 119 -13.50 16.86 -2.62
CA VAL A 119 -12.63 16.61 -1.47
C VAL A 119 -12.40 17.94 -0.73
N PRO A 120 -12.78 18.06 0.55
CA PRO A 120 -12.61 19.31 1.28
C PRO A 120 -11.14 19.56 1.64
N VAL A 121 -10.70 20.82 1.60
CA VAL A 121 -9.38 21.21 2.10
C VAL A 121 -9.43 21.32 3.63
N LEU A 122 -9.16 20.21 4.31
CA LEU A 122 -8.93 20.18 5.77
C LEU A 122 -7.48 20.57 6.10
N VAL A 123 -7.25 21.08 7.30
CA VAL A 123 -5.92 21.51 7.78
C VAL A 123 -5.46 20.59 8.90
N GLN A 124 -4.25 20.04 8.80
CA GLN A 124 -3.68 19.28 9.90
C GLN A 124 -3.43 20.21 11.10
N PRO A 125 -3.81 19.82 12.33
CA PRO A 125 -3.65 20.69 13.50
C PRO A 125 -2.20 20.80 13.98
N ASN A 126 -1.32 19.88 13.58
CA ASN A 126 0.08 19.81 13.97
C ASN A 126 0.89 19.03 12.91
N ASP A 127 2.21 19.07 13.00
CA ASP A 127 3.13 18.56 11.96
C ASP A 127 3.08 17.04 11.74
N TYR A 128 2.50 16.28 12.68
CA TYR A 128 2.43 14.82 12.64
C TYR A 128 1.03 14.27 12.30
N SER A 129 0.05 15.14 12.03
CA SER A 129 -1.34 14.74 11.76
C SER A 129 -1.75 14.78 10.27
N CYS A 130 -0.79 14.87 9.35
CA CYS A 130 -1.08 14.85 7.90
C CYS A 130 -1.82 13.56 7.46
N GLY A 131 -1.43 12.40 8.00
CA GLY A 131 -2.07 11.10 7.71
C GLY A 131 -3.57 11.06 8.05
N PRO A 132 -3.97 11.24 9.33
CA PRO A 132 -5.38 11.31 9.72
C PRO A 132 -6.17 12.39 8.97
N THR A 133 -5.52 13.53 8.66
CA THR A 133 -6.19 14.61 7.94
C THR A 133 -6.47 14.25 6.49
N ALA A 134 -5.48 13.70 5.77
CA ALA A 134 -5.66 13.17 4.41
C ALA A 134 -6.69 12.02 4.39
N LEU A 135 -6.72 11.20 5.44
CA LEU A 135 -7.73 10.16 5.57
C LEU A 135 -9.15 10.73 5.69
N MET A 136 -9.36 11.73 6.54
CA MET A 136 -10.66 12.43 6.65
C MET A 136 -11.05 13.11 5.33
N GLN A 137 -10.08 13.74 4.64
CA GLN A 137 -10.31 14.32 3.31
C GLN A 137 -10.78 13.25 2.32
N ALA A 138 -10.12 12.09 2.25
CA ALA A 138 -10.52 10.97 1.40
C ALA A 138 -11.91 10.43 1.76
N ILE A 139 -12.22 10.22 3.05
CA ILE A 139 -13.55 9.75 3.50
C ILE A 139 -14.66 10.70 3.05
N LYS A 140 -14.47 12.02 3.23
CA LYS A 140 -15.43 13.04 2.78
C LYS A 140 -15.49 13.10 1.25
N GLY A 141 -14.35 12.97 0.58
CA GLY A 141 -14.22 12.88 -0.87
C GLY A 141 -14.96 11.69 -1.47
N ASN A 142 -15.02 10.56 -0.76
CA ASN A 142 -15.75 9.35 -1.11
C ASN A 142 -17.28 9.49 -0.91
N GLY A 143 -17.74 10.59 -0.32
CA GLY A 143 -19.15 10.77 0.04
C GLY A 143 -19.61 9.86 1.17
N LEU A 144 -18.67 9.35 1.99
CA LEU A 144 -19.01 8.54 3.14
C LEU A 144 -19.47 9.45 4.27
N ASN A 145 -20.72 9.28 4.69
CA ASN A 145 -21.29 10.04 5.80
C ASN A 145 -20.57 9.67 7.09
N THR A 146 -20.00 10.67 7.74
CA THR A 146 -19.41 10.54 9.06
C THR A 146 -19.75 11.75 9.90
N GLU A 147 -20.21 11.52 11.13
CA GLU A 147 -20.36 12.55 12.15
C GLU A 147 -19.03 12.79 12.89
N LYS A 148 -17.97 12.03 12.58
CA LYS A 148 -16.67 12.17 13.24
C LYS A 148 -16.01 13.48 12.84
N GLU A 149 -15.56 14.21 13.85
CA GLU A 149 -14.68 15.35 13.64
C GLU A 149 -13.23 14.89 13.44
N LEU A 150 -12.41 15.75 12.85
CA LEU A 150 -11.00 15.45 12.63
C LEU A 150 -10.24 15.17 13.94
N SER A 151 -10.58 15.88 15.02
CA SER A 151 -10.00 15.66 16.35
C SER A 151 -10.23 14.24 16.85
N ASP A 152 -11.45 13.72 16.69
CA ASP A 152 -11.82 12.39 17.18
C ASP A 152 -11.02 11.32 16.42
N MET A 153 -10.88 11.49 15.11
CA MET A 153 -10.08 10.60 14.27
C MET A 153 -8.60 10.62 14.67
N ILE A 154 -8.03 11.79 14.96
CA ILE A 154 -6.65 11.92 15.43
C ILE A 154 -6.46 11.22 16.78
N ASP A 155 -7.40 11.38 17.71
CA ASP A 155 -7.35 10.77 19.04
C ASP A 155 -7.48 9.23 18.99
N GLU A 156 -8.19 8.70 17.99
CA GLU A 156 -8.31 7.26 17.75
C GLU A 156 -7.10 6.67 17.04
N ILE A 157 -6.60 7.33 15.99
CA ILE A 157 -5.43 6.87 15.19
C ILE A 157 -4.12 7.03 15.97
N LYS A 158 -4.03 8.07 16.81
CA LYS A 158 -2.87 8.37 17.67
C LYS A 158 -1.55 8.46 16.90
N PRO A 159 -1.42 9.42 15.95
CA PRO A 159 -0.13 9.65 15.29
C PRO A 159 1.00 9.86 16.30
N ASP A 160 2.15 9.26 16.02
CA ASP A 160 3.37 9.52 16.79
C ASP A 160 3.84 10.96 16.53
N LYS A 161 4.30 11.65 17.58
CA LYS A 161 4.66 13.08 17.48
C LYS A 161 5.90 13.34 16.63
N LYS A 162 6.77 12.34 16.49
CA LYS A 162 8.02 12.42 15.75
C LYS A 162 7.85 11.84 14.35
N ASP A 163 7.24 10.66 14.26
CA ASP A 163 7.23 9.86 13.02
C ASP A 163 5.87 9.88 12.29
N GLY A 164 4.84 10.50 12.88
CA GLY A 164 3.51 10.61 12.26
C GLY A 164 2.72 9.30 12.32
N THR A 165 2.01 8.96 11.24
CA THR A 165 1.21 7.72 11.16
C THR A 165 1.76 6.80 10.08
N ASN A 166 1.91 5.52 10.42
CA ASN A 166 2.20 4.47 9.46
C ASN A 166 0.99 4.25 8.53
N ILE A 167 1.21 4.10 7.23
CA ILE A 167 0.14 4.00 6.24
C ILE A 167 -0.77 2.77 6.46
N THR A 168 -0.27 1.67 7.05
CA THR A 168 -1.09 0.49 7.38
C THR A 168 -2.10 0.78 8.49
N VAL A 169 -1.77 1.67 9.44
CA VAL A 169 -2.72 2.13 10.47
C VAL A 169 -3.89 2.88 9.82
N LEU A 170 -3.61 3.74 8.83
CA LEU A 170 -4.65 4.43 8.06
C LEU A 170 -5.51 3.45 7.25
N CYS A 171 -4.87 2.47 6.61
CA CYS A 171 -5.53 1.39 5.85
C CYS A 171 -6.49 0.57 6.73
N ASN A 172 -6.00 0.13 7.89
CA ASN A 172 -6.81 -0.63 8.84
C ASN A 172 -7.96 0.22 9.38
N TYR A 173 -7.71 1.49 9.67
CA TYR A 173 -8.75 2.39 10.16
C TYR A 173 -9.88 2.60 9.12
N ILE A 174 -9.54 2.89 7.86
CA ILE A 174 -10.54 3.11 6.82
C ILE A 174 -11.35 1.85 6.53
N ASN A 175 -10.68 0.70 6.43
CA ASN A 175 -11.34 -0.58 6.18
C ASN A 175 -12.25 -0.98 7.35
N ASN A 176 -11.80 -0.88 8.60
CA ASN A 176 -12.58 -1.35 9.73
C ASN A 176 -13.77 -0.45 10.10
N ASN A 177 -13.73 0.84 9.74
CA ASN A 177 -14.75 1.81 10.16
C ASN A 177 -15.67 2.28 9.02
N PHE A 178 -15.23 2.24 7.77
CA PHE A 178 -15.95 2.88 6.66
C PHE A 178 -16.24 1.97 5.47
N TYR A 179 -15.56 0.82 5.35
CA TYR A 179 -15.75 -0.09 4.23
C TYR A 179 -16.08 -1.52 4.69
N SER A 180 -17.23 -2.02 4.26
CA SER A 180 -17.67 -3.40 4.54
C SER A 180 -17.81 -4.26 3.29
N SER A 181 -17.23 -3.82 2.17
CA SER A 181 -17.31 -4.52 0.90
C SER A 181 -16.54 -5.83 0.94
N SER A 182 -17.22 -6.94 0.62
CA SER A 182 -16.57 -8.23 0.43
C SER A 182 -15.79 -8.32 -0.88
N ARG A 183 -15.95 -7.35 -1.79
CA ARG A 183 -15.34 -7.37 -3.14
C ARG A 183 -14.14 -6.46 -3.29
N TYR A 184 -14.08 -5.38 -2.51
CA TYR A 184 -13.06 -4.35 -2.65
C TYR A 184 -12.67 -3.83 -1.28
N LYS A 185 -11.40 -3.54 -1.08
CA LYS A 185 -10.88 -2.92 0.14
C LYS A 185 -9.75 -1.97 -0.19
N TYR A 186 -9.48 -1.04 0.71
CA TYR A 186 -8.22 -0.32 0.65
C TYR A 186 -7.07 -1.26 0.97
N LYS A 187 -5.96 -1.11 0.24
CA LYS A 187 -4.72 -1.85 0.44
C LYS A 187 -3.54 -0.88 0.38
N VAL A 188 -2.54 -1.14 1.19
CA VAL A 188 -1.24 -0.47 1.08
C VAL A 188 -0.47 -1.12 -0.05
N LYS A 189 0.09 -0.29 -0.92
CA LYS A 189 0.95 -0.71 -2.02
C LYS A 189 2.24 0.10 -2.01
N ALA A 190 3.35 -0.59 -2.17
CA ALA A 190 4.66 0.01 -2.36
C ALA A 190 5.04 -0.05 -3.83
N PHE A 191 5.69 0.99 -4.31
CA PHE A 191 6.05 1.17 -5.71
C PHE A 191 7.50 1.62 -5.82
N THR A 192 8.08 1.32 -6.97
CA THR A 192 9.46 1.59 -7.33
C THR A 192 9.50 2.03 -8.78
N ILE A 193 10.68 2.37 -9.27
CA ILE A 193 10.92 2.62 -10.70
C ILE A 193 10.42 1.51 -11.65
N TYR A 194 10.22 0.28 -11.16
CA TYR A 194 9.71 -0.83 -11.95
C TYR A 194 8.19 -0.94 -11.98
N THR A 195 7.45 -0.12 -11.22
CA THR A 195 6.01 -0.28 -10.99
C THR A 195 5.19 1.00 -11.12
N TYR A 196 5.74 2.07 -11.72
CA TYR A 196 5.01 3.32 -11.92
C TYR A 196 3.67 3.13 -12.66
N ASP A 197 3.65 2.40 -13.77
CA ASP A 197 2.42 2.15 -14.53
C ASP A 197 1.30 1.53 -13.66
N LYS A 198 1.69 0.68 -12.70
CA LYS A 198 0.76 0.10 -11.72
C LYS A 198 0.30 1.13 -10.70
N ALA A 199 1.18 2.01 -10.22
CA ALA A 199 0.80 3.09 -9.32
C ALA A 199 -0.26 3.99 -9.95
N ALA A 200 -0.03 4.45 -11.20
CA ALA A 200 -0.98 5.25 -11.96
C ALA A 200 -2.30 4.48 -12.21
N MET A 201 -2.22 3.20 -12.57
CA MET A 201 -3.39 2.34 -12.72
C MET A 201 -4.20 2.24 -11.41
N TYR A 202 -3.56 2.01 -10.27
CA TYR A 202 -4.26 1.88 -8.99
C TYR A 202 -4.91 3.18 -8.54
N VAL A 203 -4.25 4.33 -8.75
CA VAL A 203 -4.84 5.66 -8.52
C VAL A 203 -6.11 5.82 -9.36
N ARG A 204 -6.00 5.60 -10.67
CA ARG A 204 -7.10 5.69 -11.61
C ARG A 204 -8.26 4.76 -11.24
N ASN A 205 -7.97 3.49 -10.96
CA ASN A 205 -8.97 2.48 -10.65
C ASN A 205 -9.67 2.78 -9.32
N SER A 206 -8.94 3.33 -8.33
CA SER A 206 -9.55 3.73 -7.07
C SER A 206 -10.57 4.84 -7.28
N LEU A 207 -10.20 5.89 -8.03
CA LEU A 207 -11.13 6.98 -8.36
C LEU A 207 -12.33 6.47 -9.16
N TYR A 208 -12.12 5.56 -10.10
CA TYR A 208 -13.21 4.88 -10.83
C TYR A 208 -14.17 4.11 -9.90
N MET A 209 -13.64 3.59 -8.79
CA MET A 209 -14.41 2.89 -7.74
C MET A 209 -14.94 3.82 -6.65
N ASP A 210 -15.00 5.12 -6.91
CA ASP A 210 -15.49 6.14 -5.97
C ASP A 210 -14.67 6.18 -4.66
N ALA A 211 -13.38 5.86 -4.75
CA ALA A 211 -12.45 5.80 -3.63
C ALA A 211 -11.21 6.67 -3.90
N CYS A 212 -11.08 7.77 -3.18
CA CYS A 212 -9.92 8.67 -3.24
C CYS A 212 -8.68 7.92 -2.72
N PRO A 213 -7.61 7.81 -3.52
CA PRO A 213 -6.33 7.35 -3.02
C PRO A 213 -5.73 8.32 -2.00
N ILE A 214 -4.89 7.79 -1.12
CA ILE A 214 -4.02 8.60 -0.27
C ILE A 214 -2.57 8.26 -0.61
N TYR A 215 -1.78 9.28 -0.91
CA TYR A 215 -0.36 9.14 -1.22
C TYR A 215 0.48 9.58 -0.04
N ARG A 216 1.40 8.71 0.42
CA ARG A 216 2.50 9.08 1.31
C ARG A 216 3.69 9.45 0.44
N ILE A 217 3.87 10.74 0.26
CA ILE A 217 5.04 11.33 -0.38
C ILE A 217 6.24 11.10 0.55
N SER A 218 7.24 10.33 0.11
CA SER A 218 8.45 10.09 0.92
C SER A 218 9.40 11.29 0.92
N ASP A 219 9.49 12.03 -0.19
CA ASP A 219 10.20 13.31 -0.24
C ASP A 219 9.40 14.32 -1.06
N THR A 220 8.99 15.41 -0.41
CA THR A 220 8.22 16.50 -1.04
C THR A 220 9.01 17.28 -2.09
N CYS A 221 10.32 17.10 -2.23
CA CYS A 221 11.11 17.86 -3.19
C CYS A 221 10.78 17.57 -4.66
N HIS A 222 10.13 16.43 -4.95
CA HIS A 222 9.71 16.04 -6.29
C HIS A 222 8.54 16.86 -6.85
N PHE A 223 7.85 17.66 -6.01
CA PHE A 223 6.75 18.49 -6.47
C PHE A 223 7.10 19.97 -6.36
N ASP A 224 7.00 20.68 -7.47
CA ASP A 224 7.44 22.06 -7.62
C ASP A 224 6.81 22.98 -6.56
N TYR A 225 5.53 22.74 -6.22
CA TYR A 225 4.80 23.58 -5.27
C TYR A 225 5.34 23.51 -3.83
N TYR A 226 6.14 22.50 -3.48
CA TYR A 226 6.87 22.45 -2.21
C TYR A 226 8.18 23.22 -2.22
N ASN A 227 8.61 23.77 -3.37
CA ASN A 227 9.78 24.65 -3.48
C ASN A 227 11.05 24.02 -2.89
N ASN A 228 11.37 22.79 -3.32
CA ASN A 228 12.54 22.01 -2.92
C ASN A 228 12.66 21.80 -1.40
N LYS A 229 11.54 21.64 -0.70
CA LYS A 229 11.52 21.19 0.69
C LYS A 229 11.57 19.67 0.75
N HIS A 230 12.25 19.16 1.77
CA HIS A 230 12.45 17.73 1.98
C HIS A 230 11.80 17.32 3.29
N TYR A 231 10.71 16.56 3.17
CA TYR A 231 10.01 15.91 4.28
C TYR A 231 8.95 14.96 3.73
N THR A 232 8.61 13.95 4.54
CA THR A 232 7.50 13.01 4.29
C THR A 232 6.16 13.68 4.53
N HIS A 233 5.16 13.43 3.67
CA HIS A 233 3.84 14.01 3.80
C HIS A 233 2.72 13.14 3.23
N TYR A 234 1.49 13.30 3.73
CA TYR A 234 0.31 12.62 3.19
C TYR A 234 -0.59 13.59 2.45
N VAL A 235 -1.02 13.21 1.25
CA VAL A 235 -2.01 13.96 0.44
C VAL A 235 -3.12 13.03 -0.04
N THR A 236 -4.32 13.57 -0.21
CA THR A 236 -5.42 12.87 -0.88
C THR A 236 -5.38 13.15 -2.37
N ILE A 237 -5.55 12.14 -3.21
CA ILE A 237 -5.68 12.33 -4.66
C ILE A 237 -7.17 12.44 -5.01
N SER A 238 -7.57 13.55 -5.64
CA SER A 238 -8.97 13.83 -5.99
C SER A 238 -9.25 13.75 -7.50
N TYR A 239 -8.22 13.77 -8.32
CA TYR A 239 -8.34 13.79 -9.78
C TYR A 239 -7.14 13.14 -10.44
N TYR A 240 -7.38 12.46 -11.56
CA TYR A 240 -6.36 11.91 -12.45
C TYR A 240 -6.78 12.12 -13.91
N ASN A 241 -5.84 12.57 -14.75
CA ASN A 241 -5.99 12.66 -16.19
C ASN A 241 -4.68 12.29 -16.91
N GLY A 242 -4.66 11.07 -17.42
CA GLY A 242 -3.53 10.55 -18.20
C GLY A 242 -3.34 11.25 -19.55
N ALA A 243 -4.40 11.79 -20.15
CA ALA A 243 -4.32 12.46 -21.46
C ALA A 243 -3.70 13.86 -21.36
N GLN A 244 -3.88 14.55 -20.23
CA GLN A 244 -3.32 15.87 -19.98
C GLN A 244 -2.01 15.84 -19.18
N ASN A 245 -1.58 14.66 -18.73
CA ASN A 245 -0.45 14.48 -17.83
C ASN A 245 -0.63 15.19 -16.48
N LEU A 246 -1.83 15.13 -15.88
CA LEU A 246 -2.14 15.86 -14.64
C LEU A 246 -2.86 15.01 -13.59
N MET A 247 -2.66 15.36 -12.33
CA MET A 247 -3.46 14.89 -11.20
C MET A 247 -3.63 16.01 -10.17
N ASN A 248 -4.65 15.90 -9.30
CA ASN A 248 -4.82 16.86 -8.20
C ASN A 248 -4.54 16.22 -6.85
N PHE A 249 -3.63 16.83 -6.11
CA PHE A 249 -3.43 16.60 -4.69
C PHE A 249 -4.29 17.56 -3.87
N VAL A 250 -4.92 17.05 -2.82
CA VAL A 250 -5.54 17.85 -1.76
C VAL A 250 -4.63 17.74 -0.56
N ASP A 251 -3.91 18.82 -0.31
CA ASP A 251 -2.84 18.89 0.66
C ASP A 251 -3.36 19.41 2.02
N PRO A 252 -3.29 18.59 3.09
CA PRO A 252 -3.70 19.00 4.42
C PRO A 252 -2.70 19.89 5.18
N ASN A 253 -1.60 20.34 4.56
CA ASN A 253 -0.51 21.06 5.23
C ASN A 253 -1.01 22.20 6.15
N ASN A 254 -0.35 22.39 7.29
CA ASN A 254 -0.65 23.53 8.16
C ASN A 254 -0.03 24.84 7.64
N ASN A 255 1.00 24.76 6.80
CA ASN A 255 1.58 25.89 6.11
C ASN A 255 0.67 26.31 4.95
N LYS A 256 0.19 27.56 5.02
CA LYS A 256 -0.70 28.15 4.01
C LYS A 256 -0.12 28.18 2.59
N GLN A 257 1.21 28.12 2.43
CA GLN A 257 1.86 28.07 1.13
C GLN A 257 1.62 26.74 0.41
N TYR A 258 1.59 25.63 1.15
CA TYR A 258 1.46 24.28 0.59
C TYR A 258 0.06 23.71 0.74
N ARG A 259 -0.74 24.23 1.66
CA ARG A 259 -2.12 23.79 1.85
C ARG A 259 -2.99 24.10 0.64
N GLY A 260 -3.84 23.17 0.25
CA GLY A 260 -4.89 23.41 -0.76
C GLY A 260 -4.99 22.30 -1.78
N THR A 261 -5.77 22.54 -2.82
CA THR A 261 -5.77 21.67 -4.00
C THR A 261 -4.71 22.15 -4.97
N HIS A 262 -3.76 21.28 -5.31
CA HIS A 262 -2.69 21.56 -6.26
C HIS A 262 -2.78 20.59 -7.42
N THR A 263 -2.62 21.11 -8.63
CA THR A 263 -2.42 20.29 -9.80
C THR A 263 -0.94 20.02 -9.96
N VAL A 264 -0.57 18.75 -10.04
CA VAL A 264 0.79 18.28 -10.30
C VAL A 264 0.80 17.47 -11.59
N THR A 265 1.96 17.34 -12.20
CA THR A 265 2.15 16.52 -13.39
C THR A 265 2.28 15.04 -13.02
N LEU A 266 1.96 14.13 -13.95
CA LEU A 266 2.24 12.70 -13.70
C LEU A 266 3.74 12.38 -13.81
N ASP A 267 4.55 13.28 -14.38
CA ASP A 267 6.01 13.19 -14.41
C ASP A 267 6.58 13.44 -13.00
N GLU A 268 6.15 14.50 -12.30
CA GLU A 268 6.51 14.74 -10.88
C GLU A 268 6.09 13.55 -10.00
N PHE A 269 4.90 13.00 -10.27
CA PHE A 269 4.42 11.81 -9.58
C PHE A 269 5.26 10.56 -9.90
N GLU A 270 5.66 10.36 -11.16
CA GLU A 270 6.54 9.26 -11.58
C GLU A 270 7.88 9.32 -10.87
N GLU A 271 8.52 10.50 -10.85
CA GLU A 271 9.78 10.71 -10.16
C GLU A 271 9.66 10.37 -8.67
N SER A 272 8.61 10.87 -8.01
CA SER A 272 8.40 10.64 -6.57
C SER A 272 8.06 9.18 -6.23
N VAL A 273 7.26 8.51 -7.08
CA VAL A 273 6.87 7.10 -6.89
C VAL A 273 8.04 6.15 -7.18
N SER A 274 8.89 6.52 -8.14
CA SER A 274 10.02 5.70 -8.57
C SER A 274 11.11 5.60 -7.51
N ASP A 275 11.24 6.63 -6.66
CA ASP A 275 12.19 6.68 -5.55
C ASP A 275 11.70 5.85 -4.34
N ASP A 276 10.53 6.18 -3.78
CA ASP A 276 9.94 5.47 -2.63
C ASP A 276 8.41 5.69 -2.57
N GLY A 277 7.65 5.05 -3.46
CA GLY A 277 6.22 5.27 -3.59
C GLY A 277 5.36 4.45 -2.63
N TRP A 278 4.57 5.09 -1.77
CA TRP A 278 3.63 4.40 -0.86
C TRP A 278 2.21 4.95 -1.01
N LEU A 279 1.30 4.11 -1.50
CA LEU A 279 -0.10 4.51 -1.73
C LEU A 279 -1.06 3.63 -0.94
N LEU A 280 -2.14 4.26 -0.50
CA LEU A 280 -3.34 3.60 -0.01
C LEU A 280 -4.41 3.70 -1.09
N VAL A 281 -4.70 2.58 -1.74
CA VAL A 281 -5.52 2.48 -2.96
C VAL A 281 -6.59 1.40 -2.80
N MET A 282 -7.69 1.52 -3.54
CA MET A 282 -8.75 0.52 -3.57
C MET A 282 -8.35 -0.63 -4.51
N THR A 283 -8.36 -1.86 -4.00
CA THR A 283 -8.08 -3.07 -4.78
C THR A 283 -9.22 -4.08 -4.65
N LYS A 284 -9.31 -5.04 -5.57
CA LYS A 284 -10.21 -6.19 -5.40
C LYS A 284 -9.77 -7.04 -4.20
N ASN A 285 -10.75 -7.66 -3.54
CA ASN A 285 -10.56 -8.78 -2.63
C ASN A 285 -10.46 -10.07 -3.45
N THR A 286 -9.56 -10.15 -4.43
CA THR A 286 -9.28 -11.41 -5.09
C THR A 286 -8.34 -12.24 -4.24
N SER A 287 -8.53 -13.55 -4.25
CA SER A 287 -7.49 -14.48 -3.82
C SER A 287 -6.39 -14.41 -4.86
N ASP A 288 -5.44 -13.50 -4.66
CA ASP A 288 -4.16 -13.60 -5.35
C ASP A 288 -3.58 -15.00 -5.06
N ASP A 289 -2.62 -15.46 -5.87
CA ASP A 289 -1.81 -16.63 -5.47
C ASP A 289 -1.44 -16.46 -3.98
N PRO A 290 -1.61 -17.48 -3.14
CA PRO A 290 -1.36 -17.33 -1.71
C PRO A 290 0.03 -16.72 -1.52
N TYR A 291 0.10 -15.68 -0.70
CA TYR A 291 1.40 -15.15 -0.29
C TYR A 291 2.19 -16.26 0.37
N ILE A 292 3.51 -16.15 0.31
CA ILE A 292 4.37 -17.12 1.00
C ILE A 292 4.07 -17.11 2.51
N TYR A 293 3.60 -15.96 3.03
CA TYR A 293 3.37 -15.70 4.44
C TYR A 293 1.89 -15.59 4.85
N ASN A 294 0.94 -16.05 4.00
CA ASN A 294 -0.49 -16.16 4.33
C ASN A 294 -0.96 -17.60 4.52
#